data_AF-A0A7K4KK28-F1
#
_entry.id   AF-A0A7K4KK28-F1
#
_cell.length_a   1.000
_cell.length_b   1.000
_cell.length_c   1.000
_cell.angle_alpha   90.00
_cell.angle_beta   90.00
_cell.angle_gamma   90.00
#
_symmetry.space_group_name_H-M   'P 1'
#
loop_
_entity.id
_entity.type
_entity.pdbx_description
1 polymer ?
#
loop_
_entity_poly.entity_id
_entity_poly.type
_entity_poly.pdbx_seq_one_letter_code
_entity_poly.pdbx_strand_id
1 'polypeptide(L)'
;AVKAGGMRIVQKHPHNSEDKEGKDKDDHAWETSSPPKPTVLISGVVARGDKDFPPAAAQVAHQKPHPSVEKLPHPQHIKQHIQQPRK
;
A
#
# COMPACT_ATOMS: atom_id res chain seq x y z
N ALA A 1 13.15 28.66 -31.86
CA ALA A 1 14.03 27.97 -30.91
C ALA A 1 13.37 28.02 -29.53
N VAL A 2 13.01 26.87 -28.96
CA VAL A 2 12.45 26.79 -27.59
C VAL A 2 13.60 26.78 -26.59
N LYS A 3 13.47 27.60 -25.55
CA LYS A 3 14.50 27.91 -24.55
C LYS A 3 15.03 26.63 -23.89
N ALA A 4 16.33 26.40 -24.09
CA ALA A 4 17.05 25.25 -23.56
C ALA A 4 17.09 25.25 -22.01
N GLY A 5 16.92 24.04 -21.47
CA GLY A 5 17.43 23.49 -20.22
C GLY A 5 17.81 24.44 -19.09
N GLY A 6 16.98 24.47 -18.05
CA GLY A 6 17.31 25.09 -16.76
C GLY A 6 16.94 24.18 -15.61
N MET A 7 17.79 23.19 -15.30
CA MET A 7 17.71 22.47 -14.03
C MET A 7 19.13 22.10 -13.58
N ARG A 8 19.57 22.65 -12.45
CA ARG A 8 20.86 22.30 -11.84
C ARG A 8 20.66 21.09 -10.93
N ILE A 9 21.48 20.05 -11.10
CA ILE A 9 21.57 18.95 -10.12
C ILE A 9 22.76 19.17 -9.19
N VAL A 10 22.56 19.00 -7.89
CA VAL A 10 23.64 19.03 -6.90
C VAL A 10 24.24 17.63 -6.79
N GLN A 11 25.51 17.51 -7.15
CA GLN A 11 26.31 16.32 -6.89
C GLN A 11 26.49 16.16 -5.37
N LYS A 12 25.93 15.10 -4.79
CA LYS A 12 26.31 14.62 -3.47
C LYS A 12 27.41 13.58 -3.65
N HIS A 13 28.41 13.62 -2.76
CA HIS A 13 29.61 12.80 -2.82
C HIS A 13 29.24 11.31 -2.93
N PRO A 14 30.01 10.49 -3.68
CA PRO A 14 29.91 9.05 -3.54
C PRO A 14 30.38 8.72 -2.11
N HIS A 15 29.44 8.38 -1.24
CA HIS A 15 29.80 7.55 -0.10
C HIS A 15 30.20 6.21 -0.70
N ASN A 16 31.51 6.00 -0.68
CA ASN A 16 32.15 4.73 -0.89
C ASN A 16 31.33 3.67 -0.15
N SER A 17 30.76 2.73 -0.90
CA SER A 17 30.13 1.55 -0.35
C SER A 17 31.25 0.66 0.19
N GLU A 18 31.71 0.99 1.39
CA GLU A 18 32.58 0.11 2.16
C GLU A 18 31.75 -1.04 2.72
N ASP A 19 32.35 -2.20 2.57
CA ASP A 19 31.78 -3.51 2.74
C ASP A 19 31.18 -3.77 4.13
N LYS A 20 30.22 -4.68 4.11
CA LYS A 20 29.62 -5.29 5.28
C LYS A 20 30.71 -5.87 6.19
N GLU A 21 30.85 -5.36 7.41
CA GLU A 21 31.40 -6.14 8.51
C GLU A 21 30.94 -5.58 9.86
N GLY A 22 30.58 -6.48 10.79
CA GLY A 22 30.50 -6.15 12.22
C GLY A 22 29.12 -5.81 12.78
N LYS A 23 28.09 -6.60 12.46
CA LYS A 23 26.94 -6.81 13.36
C LYS A 23 27.46 -7.21 14.76
N ASP A 24 26.76 -6.81 15.82
CA ASP A 24 26.76 -7.46 17.15
C ASP A 24 27.53 -6.82 18.34
N LYS A 25 27.48 -5.49 18.57
CA LYS A 25 28.07 -4.90 19.81
C LYS A 25 27.27 -3.87 20.63
N ASP A 26 26.10 -3.40 20.19
CA ASP A 26 25.31 -2.41 20.97
C ASP A 26 23.93 -2.89 21.45
N ASP A 27 23.59 -4.18 21.26
CA ASP A 27 22.27 -4.72 21.65
C ASP A 27 22.17 -5.12 23.14
N HIS A 28 23.24 -5.02 23.93
CA HIS A 28 23.26 -5.51 25.32
C HIS A 28 22.99 -4.46 26.41
N ALA A 29 22.78 -3.18 26.08
CA ALA A 29 22.57 -2.12 27.08
C ALA A 29 21.11 -1.68 27.28
N TRP A 30 20.17 -2.19 26.50
CA TRP A 30 18.76 -1.73 26.52
C TRP A 30 17.73 -2.81 26.83
N GLU A 31 18.10 -3.87 27.56
CA GLU A 31 17.12 -4.66 28.32
C GLU A 31 16.58 -3.84 29.51
N THR A 32 15.95 -2.72 29.20
CA THR A 32 14.91 -2.17 30.06
C THR A 32 13.84 -3.24 30.09
N SER A 33 13.57 -3.79 31.28
CA SER A 33 12.39 -4.59 31.56
C SER A 33 11.17 -3.85 31.04
N SER A 34 10.79 -4.14 29.80
CA SER A 34 9.67 -3.47 29.14
C SER A 34 8.44 -3.81 29.95
N PRO A 35 7.59 -2.83 30.30
CA PRO A 35 6.28 -3.12 30.88
C PRO A 35 5.59 -4.22 30.04
N PRO A 36 4.80 -5.12 30.66
CA PRO A 36 4.08 -6.14 29.93
C PRO A 36 3.38 -5.51 28.73
N LYS A 37 3.69 -5.99 27.52
CA LYS A 37 3.13 -5.42 26.29
C LYS A 37 1.60 -5.41 26.46
N PRO A 38 0.93 -4.25 26.35
CA PRO A 38 -0.50 -4.17 26.55
C PRO A 38 -1.20 -5.09 25.55
N THR A 39 -2.19 -5.83 26.02
CA THR A 39 -3.03 -6.67 25.16
C THR A 39 -3.72 -5.79 24.13
N VAL A 40 -3.32 -5.93 22.87
CA VAL A 40 -3.93 -5.18 21.77
C VAL A 40 -5.22 -5.87 21.38
N LEU A 41 -6.34 -5.14 21.38
CA LEU A 41 -7.63 -5.63 20.89
C LEU A 41 -7.90 -5.05 19.51
N ILE A 42 -8.13 -5.91 18.52
CA ILE A 42 -8.52 -5.51 17.16
C ILE A 42 -9.94 -6.01 16.94
N SER A 43 -10.88 -5.07 16.78
CA SER A 43 -12.31 -5.37 16.64
C SER A 43 -12.86 -6.29 17.75
N GLY A 44 -12.35 -6.15 18.98
CA GLY A 44 -12.80 -6.91 20.16
C GLY A 44 -12.07 -8.24 20.41
N VAL A 45 -11.14 -8.65 19.54
CA VAL A 45 -10.36 -9.89 19.69
C VAL A 45 -8.93 -9.57 20.10
N VAL A 46 -8.34 -10.37 21.00
CA VAL A 46 -6.93 -10.27 21.40
C VAL A 46 -6.02 -10.57 20.21
N ALA A 47 -5.24 -9.57 19.81
CA ALA A 47 -4.28 -9.69 18.72
C ALA A 47 -3.04 -10.47 19.17
N ARG A 48 -2.66 -11.47 18.37
CA ARG A 48 -1.50 -12.35 18.60
C ARG A 48 -0.28 -11.94 17.76
N GLY A 49 -0.19 -10.67 17.38
CA GLY A 49 0.89 -10.12 16.56
C GLY A 49 0.94 -10.76 15.17
N ASP A 50 2.14 -11.20 14.76
CA ASP A 50 2.41 -11.75 13.42
C ASP A 50 1.57 -12.97 13.03
N LYS A 51 0.99 -13.68 14.02
CA LYS A 51 0.07 -14.80 13.76
C LYS A 51 -1.25 -14.34 13.12
N ASP A 52 -1.71 -13.14 13.45
CA ASP A 52 -2.97 -12.59 12.94
C ASP A 52 -2.74 -11.60 11.78
N PHE A 53 -1.52 -11.05 11.64
CA PHE A 53 -1.15 -10.08 10.59
C PHE A 53 0.19 -10.42 9.92
N PRO A 54 0.28 -11.53 9.16
CA PRO A 54 1.51 -11.87 8.45
C PRO A 54 1.84 -10.82 7.36
N PRO A 55 3.11 -10.69 6.92
CA PRO A 55 3.50 -9.72 5.89
C PRO A 55 2.68 -9.83 4.59
N ALA A 56 2.27 -11.05 4.22
CA ALA A 56 1.39 -11.29 3.07
C ALA A 56 0.01 -10.61 3.21
N ALA A 57 -0.53 -10.47 4.43
CA ALA A 57 -1.78 -9.76 4.67
C ALA A 57 -1.61 -8.25 4.43
N ALA A 58 -0.47 -7.67 4.82
CA ALA A 58 -0.16 -6.27 4.52
C ALA A 58 -0.01 -6.03 2.99
N GLN A 59 0.41 -7.05 2.23
CA GLN A 59 0.51 -6.96 0.78
C GLN A 59 -0.84 -6.89 0.07
N VAL A 60 -1.94 -7.34 0.71
CA VAL A 60 -3.30 -7.27 0.13
C VAL A 60 -3.69 -5.82 -0.20
N ALA A 61 -3.19 -4.84 0.56
CA ALA A 61 -3.42 -3.42 0.28
C ALA A 61 -2.85 -2.95 -1.07
N HIS A 62 -1.87 -3.65 -1.63
CA HIS A 62 -1.32 -3.37 -2.96
C HIS A 62 -2.07 -4.10 -4.08
N GLN A 63 -2.99 -5.02 -3.75
CA GLN A 63 -3.87 -5.63 -4.73
C GLN A 63 -5.10 -4.74 -4.95
N LYS A 64 -5.33 -4.36 -6.20
CA LYS A 64 -6.54 -3.62 -6.56
C LYS A 64 -7.76 -4.53 -6.34
N PRO A 65 -8.82 -4.05 -5.66
CA PRO A 65 -10.03 -4.84 -5.48
C PRO A 65 -10.64 -5.13 -6.86
N HIS A 66 -10.99 -6.40 -7.09
CA HIS A 66 -11.76 -6.75 -8.27
C HIS A 66 -13.21 -6.33 -8.07
N PRO A 67 -13.87 -5.79 -9.11
CA PRO A 67 -15.29 -5.44 -9.02
C PRO A 67 -16.09 -6.69 -8.66
N SER A 68 -16.89 -6.59 -7.59
CA SER A 68 -17.67 -7.71 -7.05
C SER A 68 -18.91 -8.05 -7.88
N VAL A 69 -19.25 -7.22 -8.86
CA VAL A 69 -20.42 -7.40 -9.72
C VAL A 69 -19.94 -7.78 -11.11
N GLU A 70 -20.43 -8.91 -11.59
CA GLU A 70 -20.22 -9.33 -12.97
C GLU A 70 -20.83 -8.28 -13.92
N LYS A 71 -20.15 -7.99 -15.02
CA LYS A 71 -20.54 -6.93 -15.94
C LYS A 71 -21.89 -7.30 -16.55
N LEU A 72 -22.96 -6.58 -16.16
CA LEU A 72 -24.29 -6.78 -16.71
C LEU A 72 -24.24 -6.73 -18.25
N PRO A 73 -24.99 -7.60 -18.96
CA PRO A 73 -25.09 -7.51 -20.40
C PRO A 73 -25.55 -6.10 -20.80
N HIS A 74 -24.95 -5.56 -21.86
CA HIS A 74 -25.28 -4.22 -22.35
C HIS A 74 -26.81 -4.11 -22.49
N PRO A 75 -27.44 -3.06 -21.94
CA PRO A 75 -28.88 -2.90 -22.07
C PRO A 75 -29.19 -2.92 -23.55
N GLN A 76 -30.00 -3.90 -23.98
CA GLN A 76 -30.46 -3.94 -25.35
C GLN A 76 -31.22 -2.63 -25.57
N HIS A 77 -30.76 -1.82 -26.52
CA HIS A 77 -31.46 -0.61 -26.91
C HIS A 77 -32.76 -1.05 -27.58
N ILE A 78 -33.77 -1.36 -26.77
CA ILE A 78 -35.13 -1.56 -27.22
C ILE A 78 -35.55 -0.21 -27.75
N LYS A 79 -35.62 -0.07 -29.09
CA LYS A 79 -36.22 1.09 -29.73
C LYS A 79 -37.70 1.09 -29.38
N GLN A 80 -38.04 1.68 -28.23
CA GLN A 80 -39.42 1.94 -27.89
C GLN A 80 -39.92 2.93 -28.93
N HIS A 81 -40.76 2.46 -29.86
CA HIS A 81 -41.47 3.33 -30.80
C HIS A 81 -42.44 4.18 -29.99
N ILE A 82 -41.97 5.35 -29.58
CA ILE A 82 -42.78 6.33 -28.87
C ILE A 82 -43.72 6.96 -29.92
N GLN A 83 -45.01 6.64 -29.85
CA GLN A 83 -46.03 7.32 -30.67
C GLN A 83 -46.17 8.76 -30.18
N GLN A 84 -45.37 9.66 -30.75
CA GLN A 84 -45.56 11.10 -30.57
C GLN A 84 -46.63 11.61 -31.55
N PRO A 85 -47.52 12.52 -31.14
CA PRO A 85 -48.47 13.15 -32.05
C PRO A 85 -47.69 13.94 -33.10
N ARG A 86 -47.84 13.56 -34.37
CA ARG A 86 -47.30 14.33 -35.49
C ARG A 86 -48.26 15.47 -35.81
N LYS A 87 -47.72 16.69 -35.89
CA LYS A 87 -48.44 17.87 -36.39
C LYS A 87 -48.74 17.72 -37.88
#